data_AF-A0A349YMB3-F1
#
_entry.id   AF-A0A349YMB3-F1
#
_cell.length_a   1.000
_cell.length_b   1.000
_cell.length_c   1.000
_cell.angle_alpha   90.00
_cell.angle_beta   90.00
_cell.angle_gamma   90.00
#
_symmetry.space_group_name_H-M   'P 1'
#
loop_
_entity.id
_entity.type
_entity.pdbx_description
1 polymer ?
#
loop_
_entity_poly.entity_id
_entity_poly.type
_entity_poly.pdbx_seq_one_letter_code
_entity_poly.pdbx_strand_id
1 'polypeptide(L)' 'MVSSNITGKKYDPASVAYIANIKQSYLYLRNNANLLDILYTNTKSGSLVFVFEKNDQLKELYELWNRHELV' A
#
# COMPACT_ATOMS: atom_id res chain seq x y z
N MET A 1 2.56 3.32 14.99
CA MET A 1 3.65 2.73 14.19
C MET A 1 3.34 1.26 13.96
N VAL A 2 3.55 0.75 12.76
CA VAL A 2 3.43 -0.67 12.44
C VAL A 2 4.82 -1.23 12.15
N SER A 3 5.15 -2.38 12.73
CA SER A 3 6.43 -3.05 12.53
C SER A 3 6.28 -4.21 11.55
N SER A 4 7.21 -4.33 10.60
CA SER A 4 7.30 -5.48 9.70
C SER A 4 8.09 -6.60 10.34
N ASN A 5 7.49 -7.78 10.41
CA ASN A 5 8.19 -8.99 10.85
C ASN A 5 9.07 -9.60 9.74
N ILE A 6 8.92 -9.14 8.49
CA ILE A 6 9.75 -9.59 7.36
C ILE A 6 11.05 -8.78 7.31
N THR A 7 10.94 -7.46 7.35
CA THR A 7 12.07 -6.54 7.14
C THR A 7 12.63 -5.93 8.42
N GLY A 8 11.93 -6.06 9.55
CA GLY A 8 12.27 -5.38 10.81
C GLY A 8 12.03 -3.87 10.79
N LYS A 9 11.54 -3.31 9.68
CA LYS A 9 11.29 -1.87 9.53
C LYS A 9 10.03 -1.44 10.30
N LYS A 10 10.01 -0.17 10.69
CA LYS A 10 8.85 0.48 11.31
C LYS A 10 8.34 1.57 10.39
N TYR A 11 7.03 1.62 10.22
CA TYR A 11 6.38 2.60 9.37
C TYR A 11 5.52 3.56 10.19
N ASP A 12 5.70 4.85 9.92
CA ASP A 12 4.84 5.92 10.43
C ASP A 12 3.53 5.91 9.61
N PRO A 13 2.36 5.71 10.23
CA PRO A 13 1.07 5.79 9.52
C PRO A 13 0.84 7.11 8.77
N ALA A 14 1.51 8.19 9.16
CA ALA A 14 1.44 9.46 8.44
C ALA A 14 2.12 9.40 7.06
N SER A 15 3.19 8.62 6.91
CA SER A 15 4.02 8.56 5.69
C SER A 15 3.74 7.37 4.77
N VAL A 16 2.89 6.42 5.18
CA VAL A 16 2.56 5.26 4.35
C VAL A 16 1.06 5.01 4.22
N ALA A 17 0.67 4.30 3.17
CA ALA A 17 -0.67 3.75 2.97
C ALA A 17 -0.63 2.22 3.03
N TYR A 18 -1.64 1.64 3.67
CA TYR A 18 -1.79 0.18 3.83
C TYR A 18 -2.95 -0.29 2.95
N ILE A 19 -2.66 -1.07 1.91
CA ILE A 19 -3.64 -1.51 0.92
C ILE A 19 -3.76 -3.04 0.97
N ALA A 20 -4.92 -3.54 1.38
CA ALA A 20 -5.23 -4.98 1.41
C ALA A 20 -5.91 -5.48 0.13
N ASN A 21 -6.46 -4.56 -0.68
CA ASN A 21 -7.15 -4.92 -1.92
C ASN A 21 -6.13 -5.30 -2.99
N ILE A 22 -6.09 -6.58 -3.38
CA ILE A 22 -5.11 -7.10 -4.32
C ILE A 22 -5.20 -6.45 -5.71
N LYS A 23 -6.41 -6.08 -6.18
CA LYS A 23 -6.60 -5.43 -7.48
C LYS A 23 -6.03 -4.01 -7.45
N GLN A 24 -6.29 -3.27 -6.38
CA GLN A 24 -5.74 -1.91 -6.20
C GLN A 24 -4.21 -1.96 -6.11
N SER A 25 -3.66 -2.87 -5.31
CA SER A 25 -2.21 -3.05 -5.18
C SER A 25 -1.55 -3.41 -6.51
N TYR A 26 -2.15 -4.32 -7.31
CA TYR A 26 -1.68 -4.64 -8.65
C TYR A 26 -1.60 -3.40 -9.55
N LEU A 27 -2.66 -2.59 -9.60
CA LEU A 27 -2.69 -1.39 -10.44
C LEU A 27 -1.70 -0.33 -9.96
N TYR A 28 -1.51 -0.18 -8.65
CA TYR A 28 -0.52 0.74 -8.09
C TYR A 28 0.90 0.34 -8.49
N LEU A 29 1.23 -0.95 -8.38
CA LEU A 29 2.52 -1.49 -8.83
C LEU A 29 2.72 -1.32 -10.32
N ARG A 30 1.69 -1.61 -11.13
CA ARG A 30 1.72 -1.41 -12.59
C ARG A 30 2.01 0.04 -12.97
N ASN A 31 1.55 0.98 -12.16
CA ASN A 31 1.75 2.43 -12.33
C ASN A 31 2.92 2.98 -11.49
N ASN A 32 3.89 2.12 -11.13
CA ASN A 32 5.15 2.48 -10.48
C ASN A 32 5.02 3.15 -9.10
N ALA A 33 3.94 2.89 -8.36
CA ALA A 33 3.86 3.31 -6.97
C ALA A 33 4.99 2.67 -6.15
N ASN A 34 5.62 3.45 -5.27
CA ASN A 34 6.74 2.96 -4.47
C ASN A 34 6.26 1.99 -3.37
N LEU A 35 6.49 0.69 -3.59
CA LEU A 35 6.21 -0.36 -2.62
C LEU A 35 7.35 -0.46 -1.60
N LEU A 36 7.03 -0.29 -0.33
CA LEU A 36 7.99 -0.33 0.76
C LEU A 36 8.05 -1.69 1.46
N ASP A 37 6.91 -2.40 1.55
CA ASP A 37 6.81 -3.69 2.24
C ASP A 37 5.50 -4.43 1.90
N ILE A 38 5.43 -5.70 2.33
CA ILE A 38 4.22 -6.50 2.39
C ILE A 38 4.10 -7.10 3.79
N LEU A 39 3.03 -6.77 4.50
CA LEU A 39 2.76 -7.27 5.85
C LEU A 39 1.77 -8.43 5.81
N TYR A 40 1.97 -9.42 6.68
CA TYR A 40 1.02 -10.52 6.89
C TYR A 40 0.51 -10.60 8.34
N THR A 41 1.19 -9.93 9.27
CA THR A 41 0.85 -9.94 10.71
C THR A 41 -0.06 -8.79 11.09
N ASN A 42 -0.95 -9.01 12.06
CA ASN A 42 -1.91 -8.03 12.58
C ASN A 42 -2.86 -7.47 11.50
N THR A 43 -3.16 -8.26 10.46
CA THR A 43 -4.12 -7.90 9.42
C THR A 43 -5.50 -8.44 9.81
N LYS A 44 -6.57 -7.68 9.52
CA LYS A 44 -7.92 -7.99 10.00
C LYS A 44 -8.52 -9.31 9.45
N SER A 45 -7.86 -9.97 8.49
CA SER A 45 -8.39 -11.15 7.81
C SER A 45 -7.34 -12.17 7.38
N GLY A 46 -6.13 -12.16 7.97
CA GLY A 46 -5.03 -13.02 7.51
C GLY A 46 -4.60 -12.72 6.05
N SER A 47 -4.92 -11.52 5.56
CA SER A 47 -4.59 -11.06 4.22
C SER A 47 -3.19 -10.46 4.18
N LEU A 48 -2.58 -10.45 3.00
CA LEU A 48 -1.44 -9.60 2.73
C LEU A 48 -1.87 -8.13 2.70
N VAL A 49 -1.04 -7.26 3.25
CA VAL A 49 -1.24 -5.81 3.26
C VAL A 49 0.00 -5.16 2.64
N PHE A 50 -0.19 -4.49 1.52
CA PHE A 50 0.86 -3.80 0.79
C PHE A 50 1.08 -2.42 1.40
N VAL A 51 2.33 -2.08 1.68
CA VAL A 51 2.72 -0.79 2.26
C VAL A 51 3.32 0.06 1.15
N PHE A 52 2.65 1.14 0.80
CA PHE A 52 3.13 2.11 -0.18
C PHE A 52 3.55 3.41 0.49
N GLU A 53 4.56 4.06 -0.06
CA GLU A 53 4.95 5.42 0.34
C GLU A 53 3.87 6.42 -0.03
N LYS A 54 3.46 7.28 0.91
CA LYS A 54 2.59 8.42 0.60
C LYS A 54 3.42 9.52 -0.07
N ASN A 55 3.10 9.78 -1.32
CA ASN A 55 3.64 10.86 -2.13
C ASN A 55 2.55 11.34 -3.12
N ASP A 56 2.87 12.36 -3.93
CA ASP A 56 1.91 12.92 -4.89
C ASP A 56 1.44 11.90 -5.93
N GLN A 57 2.33 11.00 -6.36
CA GLN A 57 1.98 9.90 -7.27
C GLN A 57 0.95 8.96 -6.64
N LEU A 58 1.16 8.50 -5.40
CA LEU A 58 0.21 7.61 -4.73
C LEU A 58 -1.15 8.28 -4.53
N LYS A 59 -1.16 9.59 -4.27
CA LYS A 59 -2.39 10.38 -4.16
C LYS A 59 -3.14 10.40 -5.50
N GLU A 60 -2.45 10.65 -6.61
CA GLU A 60 -3.06 10.63 -7.95
C GLU A 60 -3.64 9.25 -8.29
N LEU A 61 -2.89 8.17 -8.03
CA LEU A 61 -3.36 6.80 -8.25
C LEU A 61 -4.59 6.47 -7.41
N TYR A 62 -4.66 6.98 -6.18
CA TYR A 62 -5.84 6.83 -5.33
C TYR A 62 -7.06 7.56 -5.89
N GLU A 63 -6.88 8.77 -6.41
CA GLU A 63 -7.96 9.52 -7.06
C GLU A 63 -8.46 8.80 -8.33
N LEU A 64 -7.55 8.33 -9.19
CA LEU A 64 -7.90 7.53 -10.38
C LEU A 64 -8.61 6.22 -10.02
N TRP A 65 -8.15 5.53 -8.96
CA TRP A 65 -8.80 4.32 -8.47
C TRP A 65 -10.23 4.59 -8.03
N ASN A 66 -10.47 5.66 -7.26
CA ASN A 66 -11.81 6.02 -6.78
C ASN A 66 -12.75 6.44 -7.90
N ARG A 67 -12.22 7.00 -9.00
CA ARG A 67 -13.00 7.32 -10.20
C ARG A 67 -13.17 6.13 -11.16
N HIS A 68 -12.60 4.96 -10.84
CA HIS A 68 -12.56 3.79 -11.73
C HIS A 68 -11.84 4.04 -13.07
N GLU A 69 -10.91 4.99 -13.09
CA GLU A 69 -10.12 5.39 -14.27
C GLU A 69 -8.71 4.80 -14.27
N LEU A 70 -8.29 4.19 -13.15
CA LEU A 70 -6.97 3.59 -13.04
C LEU A 70 -6.87 2.30 -13.87
N VAL A 71 -5.94 2.28 -14.83
CA VAL A 71 -5.70 1.18 -15.78
C VAL A 71 -4.34 0.52 -15.62
#